data_AF-A0A9E1QPX0-F1
#
_entry.id   AF-A0A9E1QPX0-F1
#
_cell.length_a   1.000
_cell.length_b   1.000
_cell.length_c   1.000
_cell.angle_alpha   90.00
_cell.angle_beta   90.00
_cell.angle_gamma   90.00
#
_symmetry.space_group_name_H-M   'P 1'
#
loop_
_entity.id
_entity.type
_entity.pdbx_description
1 polymer ?
#
loop_
_entity_poly.entity_id
_entity_poly.type
_entity_poly.pdbx_seq_one_letter_code
_entity_poly.pdbx_strand_id
1 'polypeptide(L)'
;NEDVEILINSEIDKFKSIWKAISLHNCDIIQNNFDLPFERELGNLDCYDIHGKTYFINQLNQQISLSARHIKNLYINDINYLSSYIGLQSWFDKSLWYQAKYALSMNSIPELSFNIAKIINSIFCKTKKCLVLDLDNTCWGGVISDDGLSGISIGTETAISESYTGFQKYIKSLQGRGVILAACSKNDFENAKEGFNHPDTILKFEDFSSFKANWNEKYKNIIEIVREVNIGLDSLVFIDDNPFERELACSQLPSLSVPDVGNNITEFINYIDRNGYFEPISFSIDDENRGKYYKDNKKRVDVLAEFTSYDDFLKSLEMVAEIKSFSQIYLNRITQLINKTNQFNLTTRRFTFSEVESIWGDDKFIKIYGKLSDKYGSNGLVSVIIGEVKSNVCHINLWVMSCRVIKRDLEFAMFDKLVKLCSNNKISMIVGKYYESTKNNLVSDLYKKLGFTLRSKDNNDSIWELDISNYKNKNKNNIIRINI
;
A
#
# COMPACT_ATOMS: atom_id res chain seq x y z
N ASN A 1 -11.71 -36.77 25.69
CA ASN A 1 -11.37 -36.41 24.30
C ASN A 1 -12.51 -35.65 23.63
N GLU A 2 -13.69 -36.25 23.49
CA GLU A 2 -14.87 -35.57 22.88
C GLU A 2 -15.26 -34.28 23.60
N ASP A 3 -15.21 -34.23 24.94
CA ASP A 3 -15.57 -33.03 25.71
C ASP A 3 -14.67 -31.81 25.39
N VAL A 4 -13.37 -32.03 25.17
CA VAL A 4 -12.43 -30.93 24.85
C VAL A 4 -12.70 -30.38 23.46
N GLU A 5 -12.95 -31.25 22.49
CA GLU A 5 -13.29 -30.85 21.12
C GLU A 5 -14.61 -30.07 21.09
N ILE A 6 -15.60 -30.50 21.88
CA ILE A 6 -16.86 -29.77 22.07
C ILE A 6 -16.61 -28.37 22.62
N LEU A 7 -15.72 -28.21 23.62
CA LEU A 7 -15.39 -26.90 24.18
C LEU A 7 -14.69 -25.99 23.15
N ILE A 8 -13.73 -26.52 22.38
CA ILE A 8 -13.05 -25.78 21.31
C ILE A 8 -14.07 -25.30 20.27
N ASN A 9 -14.91 -26.22 19.79
CA ASN A 9 -15.93 -25.91 18.78
C ASN A 9 -16.95 -24.89 19.30
N SER A 10 -17.41 -25.05 20.53
CA SER A 10 -18.35 -24.12 21.17
C SER A 10 -17.78 -22.71 21.26
N GLU A 11 -16.53 -22.54 21.68
CA GLU A 11 -15.91 -21.23 21.78
C GLU A 11 -15.70 -20.61 20.38
N ILE A 12 -15.26 -21.39 19.39
CA ILE A 12 -15.11 -20.91 18.01
C ILE A 12 -16.45 -20.53 17.38
N ASP A 13 -17.52 -21.29 17.62
CA ASP A 13 -18.85 -20.98 17.10
C ASP A 13 -19.42 -19.69 17.68
N LYS A 14 -19.10 -19.40 18.95
CA LYS A 14 -19.39 -18.10 19.56
C LYS A 14 -18.67 -16.97 18.82
N PHE A 15 -17.37 -17.09 18.52
CA PHE A 15 -16.66 -16.08 17.71
C PHE A 15 -17.25 -15.92 16.30
N LYS A 16 -17.55 -17.02 15.61
CA LYS A 16 -18.19 -16.99 14.29
C LYS A 16 -19.55 -16.28 14.34
N SER A 17 -20.35 -16.52 15.39
CA SER A 17 -21.62 -15.83 15.60
C SER A 17 -21.43 -14.32 15.76
N ILE A 18 -20.44 -13.89 16.55
CA ILE A 18 -20.09 -12.48 16.74
C ILE A 18 -19.65 -11.85 15.42
N TRP A 19 -18.70 -12.46 14.70
CA TRP A 19 -18.24 -11.94 13.41
C TRP A 19 -19.37 -11.85 12.39
N LYS A 20 -20.27 -12.84 12.35
CA LYS A 20 -21.46 -12.82 11.49
C LYS A 20 -22.38 -11.66 11.84
N ALA A 21 -22.66 -11.43 13.13
CA ALA A 21 -23.51 -10.33 13.55
C ALA A 21 -22.90 -8.97 13.20
N ILE A 22 -21.59 -8.79 13.43
CA ILE A 22 -20.87 -7.56 13.10
C ILE A 22 -20.80 -7.34 11.58
N SER A 23 -20.62 -8.40 10.79
CA SER A 23 -20.52 -8.30 9.32
C SER A 23 -21.77 -7.71 8.65
N LEU A 24 -22.93 -7.77 9.31
CA LEU A 24 -24.17 -7.12 8.84
C LEU A 24 -24.05 -5.59 8.76
N HIS A 25 -23.09 -5.00 9.45
CA HIS A 25 -22.83 -3.56 9.44
C HIS A 25 -21.84 -3.11 8.37
N ASN A 26 -21.37 -4.02 7.50
CA ASN A 26 -20.38 -3.71 6.47
C ASN A 26 -19.17 -2.93 7.04
N CYS A 27 -18.54 -3.47 8.08
CA CYS A 27 -17.30 -2.93 8.65
C CYS A 27 -16.16 -3.93 8.56
N ASP A 28 -14.93 -3.45 8.71
CA ASP A 28 -13.76 -4.32 8.94
C ASP A 28 -13.73 -4.76 10.41
N ILE A 29 -13.29 -6.00 10.64
CA ILE A 29 -13.19 -6.60 11.97
C ILE A 29 -11.71 -6.87 12.25
N ILE A 30 -11.19 -6.27 13.32
CA ILE A 30 -9.86 -6.60 13.84
C ILE A 30 -10.06 -7.43 15.11
N GLN A 31 -9.66 -8.69 15.07
CA GLN A 31 -9.82 -9.66 16.14
C GLN A 31 -8.46 -9.99 16.74
N ASN A 32 -8.31 -9.81 18.06
CA ASN A 32 -7.17 -10.39 18.77
C ASN A 32 -7.28 -11.91 18.71
N ASN A 33 -6.19 -12.60 18.39
CA ASN A 33 -6.09 -14.01 18.78
C ASN A 33 -5.79 -14.10 20.29
N PHE A 34 -5.40 -15.25 20.80
CA PHE A 34 -5.14 -15.45 22.22
C PHE A 34 -3.63 -15.51 22.51
N ASP A 35 -3.19 -14.74 23.49
CA ASP A 35 -1.86 -14.84 24.08
C ASP A 35 -1.68 -16.14 24.86
N LEU A 36 -0.42 -16.53 25.10
CA LEU A 36 -0.11 -17.76 25.82
C LEU A 36 -0.47 -17.62 27.31
N PRO A 37 -0.95 -18.70 27.96
CA PRO A 37 -1.23 -18.65 29.39
C PRO A 37 0.05 -18.41 30.18
N PHE A 38 -0.03 -17.54 31.18
CA PHE A 38 1.11 -17.23 32.06
C PHE A 38 1.52 -18.44 32.91
N GLU A 39 0.57 -19.27 33.32
CA GLU A 39 0.79 -20.44 34.17
C GLU A 39 0.54 -21.73 33.38
N ARG A 40 1.40 -22.73 33.59
CA ARG A 40 1.33 -24.05 32.94
C ARG A 40 1.18 -25.14 34.00
N GLU A 41 -0.05 -25.52 34.28
CA GLU A 41 -0.38 -26.51 35.33
C GLU A 41 0.24 -27.88 35.04
N LEU A 42 0.32 -28.27 33.76
CA LEU A 42 0.92 -29.54 33.32
C LEU A 42 2.40 -29.40 32.90
N GLY A 43 3.03 -28.24 33.13
CA GLY A 43 4.40 -27.98 32.67
C GLY A 43 4.54 -28.24 31.16
N ASN A 44 5.58 -28.96 30.75
CA ASN A 44 5.86 -29.24 29.32
C ASN A 44 4.75 -30.01 28.60
N LEU A 45 3.98 -30.84 29.31
CA LEU A 45 2.85 -31.60 28.77
C LEU A 45 1.71 -30.70 28.26
N ASP A 46 1.59 -29.49 28.82
CA ASP A 46 0.49 -28.54 28.59
C ASP A 46 0.31 -28.11 27.12
N CYS A 47 1.35 -28.23 26.28
CA CYS A 47 1.28 -27.80 24.88
C CYS A 47 0.84 -28.89 23.89
N TYR A 48 0.87 -30.18 24.27
CA TYR A 48 0.54 -31.28 23.37
C TYR A 48 -0.47 -32.28 23.94
N ASP A 49 -0.73 -32.27 25.25
CA ASP A 49 -1.85 -33.00 25.82
C ASP A 49 -3.15 -32.20 25.69
N ILE A 50 -4.23 -32.88 25.33
CA ILE A 50 -5.54 -32.27 25.09
C ILE A 50 -6.14 -31.57 26.32
N HIS A 51 -5.70 -31.93 27.54
CA HIS A 51 -6.16 -31.30 28.77
C HIS A 51 -5.36 -30.03 29.13
N GLY A 52 -4.31 -29.73 28.38
CA GLY A 52 -3.46 -28.56 28.60
C GLY A 52 -4.11 -27.25 28.12
N LYS A 53 -3.90 -26.18 28.88
CA LYS A 53 -4.43 -24.84 28.52
C LYS A 53 -3.75 -24.29 27.27
N THR A 54 -2.43 -24.48 27.16
CA THR A 54 -1.64 -24.05 26.00
C THR A 54 -2.09 -24.78 24.73
N TYR A 55 -2.33 -26.10 24.81
CA TYR A 55 -2.91 -26.87 23.71
C TYR A 55 -4.25 -26.28 23.26
N PHE A 56 -5.17 -26.04 24.19
CA PHE A 56 -6.48 -25.45 23.90
C PHE A 56 -6.38 -24.08 23.20
N ILE A 57 -5.53 -23.19 23.73
CA ILE A 57 -5.28 -21.86 23.14
C ILE A 57 -4.68 -21.96 21.73
N ASN A 58 -3.73 -22.87 21.51
CA ASN A 58 -3.14 -23.09 20.19
C ASN A 58 -4.18 -23.59 19.17
N GLN A 59 -5.07 -24.49 19.58
CA GLN A 59 -6.18 -24.95 18.74
C GLN A 59 -7.14 -23.80 18.39
N LEU A 60 -7.51 -22.95 19.37
CA LEU A 60 -8.36 -21.78 19.11
C LEU A 60 -7.69 -20.81 18.14
N ASN A 61 -6.42 -20.47 18.35
CA ASN A 61 -5.66 -19.59 17.46
C ASN A 61 -5.58 -20.13 16.03
N GLN A 62 -5.41 -21.45 15.88
CA GLN A 62 -5.44 -22.10 14.57
C GLN A 62 -6.81 -21.94 13.89
N GLN A 63 -7.91 -22.17 14.61
CA GLN A 63 -9.26 -22.06 14.06
C GLN A 63 -9.65 -20.60 13.72
N ILE A 64 -9.21 -19.63 14.53
CA ILE A 64 -9.38 -18.20 14.22
C ILE A 64 -8.59 -17.85 12.94
N SER A 65 -7.34 -18.31 12.82
CA SER A 65 -6.53 -18.15 11.61
C SER A 65 -7.19 -18.72 10.36
N LEU A 66 -7.76 -19.93 10.45
CA LEU A 66 -8.50 -20.54 9.35
C LEU A 66 -9.73 -19.72 8.98
N SER A 67 -10.49 -19.23 9.97
CA SER A 67 -11.67 -18.41 9.73
C SER A 67 -11.34 -17.10 9.02
N ALA A 68 -10.25 -16.42 9.42
CA ALA A 68 -9.80 -15.17 8.79
C ALA A 68 -9.37 -15.33 7.32
N ARG A 69 -9.02 -16.55 6.87
CA ARG A 69 -8.73 -16.81 5.44
C ARG A 69 -9.99 -16.86 4.58
N HIS A 70 -11.14 -17.15 5.17
CA HIS A 70 -12.40 -17.34 4.46
C HIS A 70 -13.37 -16.17 4.64
N ILE A 71 -13.39 -15.56 5.83
CA ILE A 71 -14.24 -14.41 6.14
C ILE A 71 -13.55 -13.16 5.62
N LYS A 72 -14.17 -12.51 4.63
CA LYS A 72 -13.69 -11.22 4.12
C LYS A 72 -13.71 -10.18 5.23
N ASN A 73 -12.72 -9.30 5.24
CA ASN A 73 -12.60 -8.17 6.17
C ASN A 73 -12.42 -8.57 7.65
N LEU A 74 -12.07 -9.84 7.92
CA LEU A 74 -11.62 -10.29 9.24
C LEU A 74 -10.09 -10.32 9.27
N TYR A 75 -9.51 -9.44 10.08
CA TYR A 75 -8.08 -9.30 10.28
C TYR A 75 -7.71 -9.75 11.68
N ILE A 76 -6.59 -10.47 11.81
CA ILE A 76 -6.11 -10.92 13.12
C ILE A 76 -5.04 -9.95 13.61
N ASN A 77 -5.25 -9.41 14.80
CA ASN A 77 -4.19 -8.82 15.59
C ASN A 77 -3.50 -9.92 16.39
N ASP A 78 -2.30 -10.32 15.95
CA ASP A 78 -1.58 -11.46 16.52
C ASP A 78 -0.89 -11.12 17.85
N ILE A 79 -1.70 -11.12 18.92
CA ILE A 79 -1.20 -10.92 20.27
C ILE A 79 -0.48 -12.15 20.82
N ASN A 80 -0.67 -13.33 20.23
CA ASN A 80 0.10 -14.54 20.55
C ASN A 80 1.58 -14.33 20.23
N TYR A 81 1.88 -13.86 19.02
CA TYR A 81 3.23 -13.49 18.62
C TYR A 81 3.74 -12.30 19.44
N LEU A 82 2.93 -11.24 19.62
CA LEU A 82 3.37 -10.03 20.31
C LEU A 82 3.75 -10.29 21.78
N SER A 83 2.92 -11.06 22.50
CA SER A 83 3.18 -11.46 23.88
C SER A 83 4.44 -12.34 24.01
N SER A 84 4.70 -13.19 23.02
CA SER A 84 5.91 -14.01 22.96
C SER A 84 7.16 -13.18 22.66
N TYR A 85 7.04 -12.20 21.77
CA TYR A 85 8.12 -11.28 21.39
C TYR A 85 8.55 -10.37 22.55
N ILE A 86 7.59 -9.78 23.26
CA ILE A 86 7.84 -8.96 24.46
C ILE A 86 8.29 -9.83 25.63
N GLY A 87 7.84 -11.09 25.65
CA GLY A 87 8.01 -12.03 26.75
C GLY A 87 6.82 -11.98 27.70
N LEU A 88 6.27 -13.15 28.02
CA LEU A 88 5.06 -13.29 28.83
C LEU A 88 5.16 -12.66 30.23
N GLN A 89 6.38 -12.62 30.80
CA GLN A 89 6.65 -11.97 32.08
C GLN A 89 6.46 -10.45 32.03
N SER A 90 6.78 -9.82 30.90
CA SER A 90 6.66 -8.38 30.70
C SER A 90 5.30 -8.00 30.09
N TRP A 91 4.66 -8.94 29.40
CA TRP A 91 3.35 -8.75 28.74
C TRP A 91 2.20 -8.56 29.74
N PHE A 92 2.17 -9.35 30.81
CA PHE A 92 1.05 -9.39 31.76
C PHE A 92 1.48 -9.05 33.19
N ASP A 93 0.83 -8.03 33.78
CA ASP A 93 1.02 -7.65 35.18
C ASP A 93 -0.12 -8.21 36.05
N LYS A 94 0.19 -9.24 36.83
CA LYS A 94 -0.75 -9.88 37.77
C LYS A 94 -1.28 -8.91 38.82
N SER A 95 -0.42 -8.05 39.37
CA SER A 95 -0.81 -7.08 40.39
C SER A 95 -1.83 -6.12 39.83
N LEU A 96 -1.55 -5.58 38.64
CA LEU A 96 -2.45 -4.65 37.96
C LEU A 96 -3.78 -5.31 37.55
N TRP A 97 -3.75 -6.57 37.11
CA TRP A 97 -4.98 -7.33 36.85
C TRP A 97 -5.84 -7.53 38.10
N TYR A 98 -5.23 -7.86 39.25
CA TYR A 98 -5.99 -8.06 40.49
C TYR A 98 -6.55 -6.74 41.04
N GLN A 99 -5.80 -5.65 40.92
CA GLN A 99 -6.21 -4.33 41.39
C GLN A 99 -7.26 -3.67 40.48
N ALA A 100 -7.08 -3.76 39.16
CA ALA A 100 -7.79 -2.92 38.20
C ALA A 100 -8.25 -3.63 36.92
N LYS A 101 -8.06 -4.96 36.79
CA LYS A 101 -8.45 -5.76 35.61
C LYS A 101 -7.86 -5.28 34.28
N TYR A 102 -6.68 -4.64 34.32
CA TYR A 102 -5.91 -4.39 33.10
C TYR A 102 -5.40 -5.71 32.53
N ALA A 103 -5.78 -6.00 31.29
CA ALA A 103 -5.42 -7.24 30.60
C ALA A 103 -3.93 -7.32 30.21
N LEU A 104 -3.17 -6.23 30.36
CA LEU A 104 -1.80 -6.06 29.88
C LEU A 104 -1.00 -5.21 30.87
N SER A 105 0.32 -5.38 30.87
CA SER A 105 1.21 -4.44 31.57
C SER A 105 1.16 -3.06 30.91
N MET A 106 1.41 -2.00 31.69
CA MET A 106 1.44 -0.64 31.16
C MET A 106 2.51 -0.45 30.06
N ASN A 107 3.61 -1.19 30.14
CA ASN A 107 4.71 -1.11 29.17
C ASN A 107 4.37 -1.81 27.84
N SER A 108 3.42 -2.76 27.83
CA SER A 108 3.00 -3.47 26.61
C SER A 108 1.86 -2.79 25.86
N ILE A 109 1.15 -1.84 26.49
CA ILE A 109 0.04 -1.10 25.86
C ILE A 109 0.48 -0.35 24.59
N PRO A 110 1.63 0.37 24.56
CA PRO A 110 2.08 1.05 23.35
C PRO A 110 2.33 0.08 22.19
N GLU A 111 2.97 -1.07 22.46
CA GLU A 111 3.26 -2.09 21.45
C GLU A 111 1.98 -2.69 20.86
N LEU A 112 0.99 -3.03 21.70
CA LEU A 112 -0.31 -3.50 21.22
C LEU A 112 -1.02 -2.44 20.38
N SER A 113 -1.03 -1.20 20.87
CA SER A 113 -1.69 -0.07 20.19
C SER A 113 -1.05 0.16 18.82
N PHE A 114 0.27 0.10 18.74
CA PHE A 114 1.00 0.25 17.49
C PHE A 114 0.75 -0.94 16.55
N ASN A 115 0.70 -2.17 17.05
CA ASN A 115 0.38 -3.35 16.25
C ASN A 115 -1.01 -3.24 15.58
N ILE A 116 -2.02 -2.79 16.33
CA ILE A 116 -3.35 -2.52 15.79
C ILE A 116 -3.32 -1.38 14.75
N ALA A 117 -2.57 -0.31 15.03
CA ALA A 117 -2.43 0.82 14.10
C ALA A 117 -1.82 0.41 12.75
N LYS A 118 -0.89 -0.57 12.73
CA LYS A 118 -0.33 -1.13 11.49
C LYS A 118 -1.43 -1.76 10.62
N ILE A 119 -2.29 -2.58 11.23
CA ILE A 119 -3.42 -3.22 10.53
C ILE A 119 -4.38 -2.16 9.98
N ILE A 120 -4.76 -1.18 10.81
CA ILE A 120 -5.64 -0.08 10.38
C ILE A 120 -5.02 0.70 9.21
N ASN A 121 -3.74 1.08 9.30
CA ASN A 121 -3.04 1.77 8.23
C ASN A 121 -3.06 0.95 6.93
N SER A 122 -2.89 -0.36 7.04
CA SER A 122 -2.89 -1.24 5.89
C SER A 122 -4.28 -1.42 5.27
N ILE A 123 -5.36 -1.51 6.06
CA ILE A 123 -6.76 -1.46 5.60
C ILE A 123 -7.01 -0.21 4.75
N PHE A 124 -6.52 0.95 5.22
CA PHE A 124 -6.59 2.21 4.48
C PHE A 124 -5.49 2.38 3.41
N CYS A 125 -4.75 1.32 3.07
CA CYS A 125 -3.68 1.30 2.08
C CYS A 125 -2.62 2.42 2.25
N LYS A 126 -2.34 2.81 3.49
CA LYS A 126 -1.35 3.85 3.85
C LYS A 126 0.06 3.30 4.09
N THR A 127 0.30 2.04 3.75
CA THR A 127 1.62 1.42 3.84
C THR A 127 2.60 1.97 2.80
N LYS A 128 3.88 1.89 3.12
CA LYS A 128 4.98 2.28 2.25
C LYS A 128 5.09 1.29 1.09
N LYS A 129 5.69 1.74 -0.01
CA LYS A 129 5.72 1.01 -1.29
C LYS A 129 7.12 0.78 -1.82
N CYS A 130 8.08 1.61 -1.39
CA CYS A 130 9.44 1.55 -1.88
C CYS A 130 10.44 1.65 -0.73
N LEU A 131 11.45 0.79 -0.79
CA LEU A 131 12.62 0.81 0.05
C LEU A 131 13.79 1.35 -0.79
N VAL A 132 14.31 2.50 -0.39
CA VAL A 132 15.52 3.10 -0.95
C VAL A 132 16.68 2.73 -0.05
N LEU A 133 17.72 2.14 -0.62
CA LEU A 133 18.86 1.61 0.10
C LEU A 133 20.13 2.37 -0.29
N ASP A 134 20.93 2.75 0.68
CA ASP A 134 22.38 2.85 0.45
C ASP A 134 22.99 1.47 0.20
N LEU A 135 24.24 1.45 -0.25
CA LEU A 135 24.96 0.25 -0.64
C LEU A 135 26.09 -0.07 0.35
N ASP A 136 27.12 0.77 0.41
CA ASP A 136 28.26 0.57 1.31
C ASP A 136 27.82 0.65 2.77
N ASN A 137 28.32 -0.25 3.61
CA ASN A 137 27.91 -0.46 5.01
C ASN A 137 26.39 -0.61 5.27
N THR A 138 25.61 -0.85 4.21
CA THR A 138 24.15 -1.02 4.28
C THR A 138 23.73 -2.34 3.65
N CYS A 139 24.02 -2.55 2.36
CA CYS A 139 23.74 -3.81 1.66
C CYS A 139 24.88 -4.83 1.80
N TRP A 140 26.10 -4.36 2.04
CA TRP A 140 27.30 -5.13 2.36
C TRP A 140 28.17 -4.33 3.33
N GLY A 141 29.10 -4.98 4.03
CA GLY A 141 30.08 -4.26 4.86
C GLY A 141 31.28 -3.82 4.05
N GLY A 142 31.86 -2.67 4.39
CA GLY A 142 32.97 -2.08 3.64
C GLY A 142 32.52 -1.16 2.52
N VAL A 143 33.50 -0.61 1.81
CA VAL A 143 33.33 0.39 0.74
C VAL A 143 33.85 -0.20 -0.57
N ILE A 144 32.96 -0.45 -1.53
CA ILE A 144 33.31 -1.19 -2.77
C ILE A 144 34.41 -0.51 -3.60
N SER A 145 34.49 0.84 -3.58
CA SER A 145 35.54 1.56 -4.30
C SER A 145 36.93 1.37 -3.71
N ASP A 146 37.01 1.09 -2.41
CA ASP A 146 38.25 1.06 -1.64
C ASP A 146 38.69 -0.40 -1.42
N ASP A 147 37.76 -1.25 -1.04
CA ASP A 147 37.98 -2.65 -0.69
C ASP A 147 37.92 -3.58 -1.92
N GLY A 148 37.27 -3.14 -2.99
CA GLY A 148 37.02 -3.93 -4.19
C GLY A 148 36.07 -5.11 -3.94
N LEU A 149 35.78 -5.85 -5.01
CA LEU A 149 34.76 -6.92 -4.95
C LEU A 149 35.09 -8.00 -3.91
N SER A 150 36.36 -8.38 -3.76
CA SER A 150 36.79 -9.41 -2.81
C SER A 150 36.89 -8.92 -1.36
N GLY A 151 36.85 -7.62 -1.12
CA GLY A 151 37.03 -7.03 0.21
C GLY A 151 35.73 -6.68 0.93
N ILE A 152 34.61 -6.59 0.21
CA ILE A 152 33.31 -6.34 0.85
C ILE A 152 32.84 -7.54 1.68
N SER A 153 32.23 -7.25 2.83
CA SER A 153 31.72 -8.26 3.75
C SER A 153 30.30 -8.69 3.37
N ILE A 154 30.20 -9.82 2.68
CA ILE A 154 28.95 -10.50 2.32
C ILE A 154 29.22 -12.00 2.22
N GLY A 155 28.20 -12.85 2.41
CA GLY A 155 28.35 -14.31 2.48
C GLY A 155 28.24 -14.87 3.91
N THR A 156 28.64 -16.12 4.12
CA THR A 156 28.41 -16.86 5.39
C THR A 156 29.70 -17.16 6.17
N GLU A 157 30.84 -16.62 5.75
CA GLU A 157 32.13 -16.97 6.35
C GLU A 157 32.39 -16.27 7.70
N THR A 158 31.80 -15.10 7.93
CA THR A 158 31.93 -14.34 9.17
C THR A 158 30.57 -13.89 9.68
N ALA A 159 30.47 -13.63 10.99
CA ALA A 159 29.25 -13.11 11.61
C ALA A 159 28.78 -11.78 10.99
N ILE A 160 29.73 -10.91 10.60
CA ILE A 160 29.43 -9.62 9.96
C ILE A 160 28.88 -9.85 8.55
N SER A 161 29.58 -10.63 7.73
CA SER A 161 29.13 -11.00 6.37
C SER A 161 27.75 -11.67 6.38
N GLU A 162 27.52 -12.56 7.35
CA GLU A 162 26.26 -13.28 7.48
C GLU A 162 25.11 -12.34 7.87
N SER A 163 25.39 -11.31 8.68
CA SER A 163 24.41 -10.28 9.04
C SER A 163 23.95 -9.48 7.82
N TYR A 164 24.87 -9.04 6.95
CA TYR A 164 24.52 -8.38 5.68
C TYR A 164 23.77 -9.33 4.74
N THR A 165 24.16 -10.59 4.68
CA THR A 165 23.46 -11.62 3.90
C THR A 165 22.03 -11.82 4.41
N GLY A 166 21.84 -11.85 5.72
CA GLY A 166 20.53 -11.90 6.37
C GLY A 166 19.66 -10.68 6.01
N PHE A 167 20.26 -9.49 6.02
CA PHE A 167 19.58 -8.26 5.61
C PHE A 167 19.16 -8.29 4.14
N GLN A 168 20.04 -8.70 3.22
CA GLN A 168 19.68 -8.85 1.81
C GLN A 168 18.57 -9.90 1.58
N LYS A 169 18.58 -11.02 2.30
CA LYS A 169 17.49 -12.02 2.25
C LYS A 169 16.15 -11.42 2.69
N TYR A 170 16.15 -10.61 3.74
CA TYR A 170 14.95 -9.90 4.20
C TYR A 170 14.44 -8.90 3.15
N ILE A 171 15.33 -8.10 2.56
CA ILE A 171 14.98 -7.17 1.47
C ILE A 171 14.44 -7.93 0.25
N LYS A 172 15.05 -9.05 -0.12
CA LYS A 172 14.58 -9.89 -1.22
C LYS A 172 13.17 -10.43 -0.95
N SER A 173 12.86 -10.80 0.29
CA SER A 173 11.50 -11.17 0.71
C SER A 173 10.50 -10.01 0.63
N LEU A 174 10.91 -8.78 0.96
CA LEU A 174 10.09 -7.58 0.72
C LEU A 174 9.80 -7.40 -0.78
N GLN A 175 10.82 -7.54 -1.63
CA GLN A 175 10.66 -7.45 -3.07
C GLN A 175 9.70 -8.51 -3.62
N GLY A 176 9.81 -9.76 -3.16
CA GLY A 176 8.89 -10.85 -3.52
C GLY A 176 7.44 -10.58 -3.12
N ARG A 177 7.22 -9.69 -2.14
CA ARG A 177 5.89 -9.18 -1.72
C ARG A 177 5.45 -7.93 -2.48
N GLY A 178 6.19 -7.50 -3.51
CA GLY A 178 5.87 -6.36 -4.35
C GLY A 178 6.32 -4.99 -3.81
N VAL A 179 7.25 -4.97 -2.84
CA VAL A 179 7.96 -3.75 -2.43
C VAL A 179 8.98 -3.38 -3.49
N ILE A 180 9.01 -2.11 -3.86
CA ILE A 180 9.91 -1.60 -4.90
C ILE A 180 11.27 -1.33 -4.26
N LEU A 181 12.33 -1.82 -4.88
CA LEU A 181 13.70 -1.50 -4.45
C LEU A 181 14.26 -0.39 -5.32
N ALA A 182 14.95 0.56 -4.69
CA ALA A 182 15.79 1.55 -5.35
C ALA A 182 17.11 1.70 -4.60
N ALA A 183 18.19 1.99 -5.33
CA ALA A 183 19.49 2.28 -4.74
C ALA A 183 19.77 3.79 -4.79
N CYS A 184 20.31 4.34 -3.70
CA CYS A 184 20.74 5.73 -3.60
C CYS A 184 22.05 5.80 -2.80
N SER A 185 23.17 5.76 -3.53
CA SER A 185 24.50 5.65 -2.95
C SER A 185 25.47 6.70 -3.49
N LYS A 186 26.42 7.12 -2.65
CA LYS A 186 27.53 8.01 -3.01
C LYS A 186 28.69 7.16 -3.53
N ASN A 187 28.63 6.83 -4.81
CA ASN A 187 29.60 5.95 -5.45
C ASN A 187 29.63 6.21 -6.97
N ASP A 188 30.68 5.73 -7.64
CA ASP A 188 30.68 5.68 -9.10
C ASP A 188 29.76 4.55 -9.59
N PHE A 189 29.02 4.80 -10.67
CA PHE A 189 27.95 3.90 -11.10
C PHE A 189 28.43 2.47 -11.39
N GLU A 190 29.58 2.32 -12.07
CA GLU A 190 30.12 1.00 -12.41
C GLU A 190 30.61 0.25 -11.17
N ASN A 191 31.26 0.92 -10.21
CA ASN A 191 31.74 0.29 -8.97
C ASN A 191 30.56 -0.19 -8.10
N ALA A 192 29.54 0.66 -7.92
CA ALA A 192 28.33 0.30 -7.19
C ALA A 192 27.60 -0.90 -7.83
N LYS A 193 27.57 -0.95 -9.17
CA LYS A 193 26.99 -2.06 -9.92
C LYS A 193 27.83 -3.32 -9.78
N GLU A 194 29.16 -3.20 -9.77
CA GLU A 194 30.09 -4.32 -9.62
C GLU A 194 29.89 -5.06 -8.29
N GLY A 195 29.57 -4.35 -7.19
CA GLY A 195 29.28 -4.98 -5.90
C GLY A 195 28.22 -6.11 -5.98
N PHE A 196 27.23 -5.97 -6.87
CA PHE A 196 26.18 -6.99 -7.09
C PHE A 196 26.62 -8.20 -7.94
N ASN A 197 27.83 -8.16 -8.50
CA ASN A 197 28.44 -9.29 -9.18
C ASN A 197 29.14 -10.26 -8.20
N HIS A 198 29.28 -9.89 -6.92
CA HIS A 198 29.85 -10.80 -5.92
C HIS A 198 29.01 -12.07 -5.83
N PRO A 199 29.61 -13.27 -5.84
CA PRO A 199 28.87 -14.54 -5.92
C PRO A 199 27.86 -14.72 -4.78
N ASP A 200 28.20 -14.27 -3.58
CA ASP A 200 27.35 -14.41 -2.38
C ASP A 200 26.26 -13.34 -2.24
N THR A 201 26.18 -12.37 -3.16
CA THR A 201 25.08 -11.39 -3.13
C THR A 201 23.75 -12.06 -3.47
N ILE A 202 22.73 -11.71 -2.67
CA ILE A 202 21.36 -12.20 -2.85
C ILE A 202 20.56 -11.25 -3.73
N LEU A 203 20.75 -9.95 -3.54
CA LEU A 203 20.19 -8.92 -4.42
C LEU A 203 21.00 -8.85 -5.72
N LYS A 204 20.33 -8.54 -6.82
CA LYS A 204 20.94 -8.32 -8.13
C LYS A 204 20.62 -6.92 -8.63
N PHE A 205 21.42 -6.40 -9.55
CA PHE A 205 21.20 -5.08 -10.13
C PHE A 205 19.79 -4.94 -10.72
N GLU A 206 19.27 -5.99 -11.36
CA GLU A 206 17.94 -6.04 -11.97
C GLU A 206 16.79 -5.98 -10.96
N ASP A 207 17.08 -6.18 -9.66
CA ASP A 207 16.08 -6.09 -8.61
C ASP A 207 15.63 -4.65 -8.32
N PHE A 208 16.46 -3.68 -8.71
CA PHE A 208 16.24 -2.26 -8.47
C PHE A 208 15.49 -1.60 -9.63
N SER A 209 14.38 -0.95 -9.32
CA SER A 209 13.59 -0.20 -10.32
C SER A 209 14.23 1.15 -10.67
N SER A 210 15.03 1.71 -9.76
CA SER A 210 15.84 2.91 -9.97
C SER A 210 17.16 2.73 -9.23
N PHE A 211 18.26 3.17 -9.84
CA PHE A 211 19.61 2.98 -9.33
C PHE A 211 20.40 4.28 -9.47
N LYS A 212 20.54 5.01 -8.36
CA LYS A 212 21.29 6.27 -8.29
C LYS A 212 22.60 6.02 -7.54
N ALA A 213 23.67 5.88 -8.29
CA ALA A 213 25.04 5.85 -7.78
C ALA A 213 25.81 6.99 -8.43
N ASN A 214 26.00 8.08 -7.68
CA ASN A 214 26.75 9.26 -8.09
C ASN A 214 27.10 10.11 -6.85
N TRP A 215 27.90 11.16 -7.04
CA TRP A 215 28.34 12.06 -5.97
C TRP A 215 27.37 13.21 -5.65
N ASN A 216 26.15 13.19 -6.18
CA ASN A 216 25.14 14.19 -5.82
C ASN A 216 24.57 13.91 -4.43
N GLU A 217 23.96 14.94 -3.83
CA GLU A 217 23.26 14.80 -2.56
C GLU A 217 22.13 13.77 -2.64
N LYS A 218 22.08 12.83 -1.66
CA LYS A 218 21.14 11.70 -1.69
C LYS A 218 19.67 12.16 -1.71
N TYR A 219 19.33 13.24 -1.02
CA TYR A 219 17.97 13.79 -1.05
C TYR A 219 17.52 14.22 -2.47
N LYS A 220 18.43 14.73 -3.31
CA LYS A 220 18.12 15.07 -4.71
C LYS A 220 17.92 13.80 -5.54
N ASN A 221 18.79 12.81 -5.36
CA ASN A 221 18.65 11.50 -6.00
C ASN A 221 17.32 10.82 -5.61
N ILE A 222 16.88 10.93 -4.36
CA ILE A 222 15.58 10.41 -3.90
C ILE A 222 14.41 11.10 -4.61
N ILE A 223 14.48 12.42 -4.85
CA ILE A 223 13.46 13.14 -5.65
C ILE A 223 13.41 12.59 -7.08
N GLU A 224 14.56 12.26 -7.68
CA GLU A 224 14.61 11.64 -9.00
C GLU A 224 14.03 10.21 -8.99
N ILE A 225 14.37 9.41 -7.98
CA ILE A 225 13.80 8.07 -7.77
C ILE A 225 12.27 8.15 -7.69
N VAL A 226 11.73 9.11 -6.94
CA VAL A 226 10.28 9.38 -6.84
C VAL A 226 9.65 9.62 -8.22
N ARG A 227 10.33 10.37 -9.11
CA ARG A 227 9.85 10.65 -10.46
C ARG A 227 9.92 9.42 -11.36
N GLU A 228 11.02 8.68 -11.33
CA GLU A 228 11.23 7.47 -12.15
C GLU A 228 10.26 6.34 -11.76
N VAL A 229 10.09 6.12 -10.45
CA VAL A 229 9.19 5.10 -9.91
C VAL A 229 7.72 5.58 -9.92
N ASN A 230 7.47 6.88 -10.06
CA ASN A 230 6.13 7.48 -10.12
C ASN A 230 5.23 7.12 -8.91
N ILE A 231 5.77 7.31 -7.70
CA ILE A 231 5.05 7.15 -6.43
C ILE A 231 5.26 8.39 -5.54
N GLY A 232 4.40 8.60 -4.55
CA GLY A 232 4.58 9.73 -3.61
C GLY A 232 5.78 9.54 -2.69
N LEU A 233 6.47 10.63 -2.35
CA LEU A 233 7.60 10.64 -1.40
C LEU A 233 7.22 10.04 -0.03
N ASP A 234 5.97 10.26 0.40
CA ASP A 234 5.37 9.67 1.60
C ASP A 234 5.21 8.14 1.55
N SER A 235 5.47 7.52 0.40
CA SER A 235 5.44 6.08 0.21
C SER A 235 6.84 5.44 0.24
N LEU A 236 7.90 6.22 0.49
CA LEU A 236 9.28 5.73 0.54
C LEU A 236 9.78 5.55 1.98
N VAL A 237 10.65 4.57 2.16
CA VAL A 237 11.54 4.41 3.32
C VAL A 237 12.97 4.46 2.82
N PHE A 238 13.83 5.27 3.43
CA PHE A 238 15.25 5.38 3.10
C PHE A 238 16.11 4.83 4.23
N ILE A 239 16.98 3.86 3.90
CA ILE A 239 17.91 3.21 4.82
C ILE A 239 19.33 3.54 4.41
N ASP A 240 20.11 4.02 5.36
CA ASP A 240 21.48 4.48 5.20
C ASP A 240 22.16 4.37 6.56
N ASP A 241 23.36 3.79 6.64
CA ASP A 241 24.12 3.64 7.88
C ASP A 241 24.71 4.98 8.36
N ASN A 242 24.87 5.95 7.45
CA ASN A 242 25.45 7.24 7.75
C ASN A 242 24.42 8.21 8.38
N PRO A 243 24.61 8.63 9.64
CA PRO A 243 23.67 9.52 10.33
C PRO A 243 23.53 10.90 9.65
N PHE A 244 24.59 11.40 9.01
CA PHE A 244 24.56 12.68 8.32
C PHE A 244 23.61 12.65 7.10
N GLU A 245 23.70 11.59 6.29
CA GLU A 245 22.82 11.41 5.13
C GLU A 245 21.37 11.23 5.57
N ARG A 246 21.14 10.51 6.69
CA ARG A 246 19.79 10.37 7.28
C ARG A 246 19.22 11.71 7.72
N GLU A 247 19.97 12.50 8.48
CA GLU A 247 19.52 13.80 8.97
C GLU A 247 19.27 14.79 7.83
N LEU A 248 20.17 14.84 6.84
CA LEU A 248 20.02 15.69 5.67
C LEU A 248 18.79 15.29 4.85
N ALA A 249 18.57 13.99 4.61
CA ALA A 249 17.36 13.51 3.94
C ALA A 249 16.09 13.86 4.72
N CYS A 250 16.09 13.67 6.05
CA CYS A 250 14.95 14.00 6.90
C CYS A 250 14.60 15.49 6.87
N SER A 251 15.61 16.37 6.97
CA SER A 251 15.42 17.82 6.97
C SER A 251 14.92 18.36 5.62
N GLN A 252 15.46 17.84 4.51
CA GLN A 252 15.09 18.29 3.16
C GLN A 252 13.80 17.65 2.64
N LEU A 253 13.45 16.46 3.14
CA LEU A 253 12.32 15.67 2.68
C LEU A 253 11.41 15.24 3.85
N PRO A 254 10.65 16.16 4.49
CA PRO A 254 9.89 15.86 5.72
C PRO A 254 8.83 14.75 5.59
N SER A 255 8.41 14.40 4.36
CA SER A 255 7.45 13.31 4.12
C SER A 255 8.11 11.93 3.95
N LEU A 256 9.42 11.87 3.77
CA LEU A 256 10.18 10.62 3.64
C LEU A 256 10.30 9.93 4.99
N SER A 257 10.13 8.61 5.05
CA SER A 257 10.45 7.85 6.25
C SER A 257 11.94 7.52 6.27
N VAL A 258 12.65 8.00 7.28
CA VAL A 258 14.09 7.75 7.47
C VAL A 258 14.28 7.20 8.88
N PRO A 259 14.19 5.86 9.09
CA PRO A 259 14.42 5.27 10.40
C PRO A 259 15.88 5.47 10.82
N ASP A 260 16.11 5.68 12.11
CA ASP A 260 17.45 5.80 12.67
C ASP A 260 18.08 4.42 12.88
N VAL A 261 18.52 3.81 11.78
CA VAL A 261 19.05 2.44 11.80
C VAL A 261 20.38 2.28 12.51
N GLY A 262 21.05 3.40 12.86
CA GLY A 262 22.40 3.39 13.40
C GLY A 262 23.40 2.79 12.41
N ASN A 263 24.42 2.12 12.94
CA ASN A 263 25.45 1.43 12.17
C ASN A 263 25.53 -0.08 12.50
N ASN A 264 24.61 -0.58 13.32
CA ASN A 264 24.56 -2.00 13.66
C ASN A 264 23.60 -2.72 12.71
N ILE A 265 24.17 -3.41 11.72
CA ILE A 265 23.43 -4.17 10.70
C ILE A 265 22.44 -5.17 11.31
N THR A 266 22.69 -5.71 12.51
CA THR A 266 21.76 -6.67 13.15
C THR A 266 20.42 -6.05 13.50
N GLU A 267 20.36 -4.73 13.67
CA GLU A 267 19.14 -3.99 14.02
C GLU A 267 18.38 -3.45 12.80
N PHE A 268 18.99 -3.43 11.62
CA PHE A 268 18.37 -2.80 10.44
C PHE A 268 17.01 -3.42 10.10
N ILE A 269 16.90 -4.75 10.19
CA ILE A 269 15.63 -5.45 10.00
C ILE A 269 14.60 -5.01 11.04
N ASN A 270 14.99 -4.88 12.31
CA ASN A 270 14.09 -4.45 13.37
C ASN A 270 13.53 -3.06 13.09
N TYR A 271 14.36 -2.12 12.66
CA TYR A 271 13.90 -0.77 12.30
C TYR A 271 12.91 -0.76 11.14
N ILE A 272 13.06 -1.62 10.14
CA ILE A 272 12.10 -1.70 9.02
C ILE A 272 10.81 -2.37 9.47
N ASP A 273 10.95 -3.54 10.09
CA ASP A 273 9.84 -4.45 10.39
C ASP A 273 8.98 -3.95 11.54
N ARG A 274 9.62 -3.51 12.63
CA ARG A 274 8.92 -3.07 13.84
C ARG A 274 8.20 -1.76 13.64
N ASN A 275 8.67 -0.87 12.75
CA ASN A 275 7.95 0.34 12.36
C ASN A 275 6.73 0.08 11.44
N GLY A 276 6.53 -1.15 10.96
CA GLY A 276 5.33 -1.54 10.20
C GLY A 276 5.21 -0.85 8.83
N TYR A 277 6.34 -0.45 8.22
CA TYR A 277 6.32 0.29 6.97
C TYR A 277 5.65 -0.49 5.82
N PHE A 278 5.83 -1.80 5.78
CA PHE A 278 5.38 -2.67 4.69
C PHE A 278 4.35 -3.72 5.16
N GLU A 279 3.50 -3.36 6.11
CA GLU A 279 2.47 -4.25 6.68
C GLU A 279 1.53 -4.84 5.61
N PRO A 280 1.51 -6.17 5.39
CA PRO A 280 0.63 -6.79 4.41
C PRO A 280 -0.77 -7.06 5.00
N ILE A 281 -1.84 -6.73 4.26
CA ILE A 281 -3.22 -7.15 4.58
C ILE A 281 -3.78 -8.21 3.64
N SER A 282 -3.15 -8.39 2.47
CA SER A 282 -3.46 -9.45 1.53
C SER A 282 -2.30 -9.61 0.55
N PHE A 283 -2.03 -10.85 0.15
CA PHE A 283 -1.18 -11.10 -1.01
C PHE A 283 -2.02 -10.88 -2.26
N SER A 284 -1.87 -9.74 -2.93
CA SER A 284 -2.58 -9.51 -4.19
C SER A 284 -1.70 -9.95 -5.36
N ILE A 285 -2.31 -10.59 -6.37
CA ILE A 285 -1.67 -10.96 -7.65
C ILE A 285 -1.04 -9.74 -8.35
N ASP A 286 -1.50 -8.53 -8.03
CA ASP A 286 -0.96 -7.28 -8.58
C ASP A 286 0.37 -6.89 -7.92
N ASP A 287 0.62 -7.30 -6.67
CA ASP A 287 1.92 -7.10 -6.00
C ASP A 287 3.02 -7.90 -6.72
N GLU A 288 2.71 -9.11 -7.17
CA GLU A 288 3.59 -9.98 -7.98
C GLU A 288 3.89 -9.36 -9.37
N ASN A 289 2.92 -8.68 -9.97
CA ASN A 289 3.04 -8.08 -11.30
C ASN A 289 3.63 -6.64 -11.31
N ARG A 290 3.92 -6.05 -10.14
CA ARG A 290 4.49 -4.68 -10.07
C ARG A 290 5.86 -4.57 -10.72
N GLY A 291 6.72 -5.57 -10.58
CA GLY A 291 8.06 -5.57 -11.19
C GLY A 291 7.99 -5.42 -12.72
N LYS A 292 7.08 -6.15 -13.37
CA LYS A 292 6.84 -6.06 -14.82
C LYS A 292 6.37 -4.67 -15.24
N TYR A 293 5.43 -4.08 -14.48
CA TYR A 293 4.94 -2.73 -14.76
C TYR A 293 6.08 -1.70 -14.80
N TYR A 294 7.00 -1.72 -13.83
CA TYR A 294 8.11 -0.76 -13.81
C TYR A 294 9.09 -0.97 -14.96
N LYS A 295 9.39 -2.22 -15.30
CA LYS A 295 10.20 -2.54 -16.49
C LYS A 295 9.57 -2.00 -17.77
N ASP A 296 8.26 -2.15 -17.93
CA ASP A 296 7.54 -1.61 -19.09
C ASP A 296 7.44 -0.08 -19.04
N ASN A 297 7.38 0.53 -17.85
CA ASN A 297 7.36 1.99 -17.71
C ASN A 297 8.69 2.63 -18.11
N LYS A 298 9.84 1.99 -17.82
CA LYS A 298 11.15 2.45 -18.28
C LYS A 298 11.20 2.58 -19.81
N LYS A 299 10.71 1.57 -20.52
CA LYS A 299 10.58 1.60 -21.99
C LYS A 299 9.71 2.76 -22.50
N ARG A 300 8.65 3.13 -21.76
CA ARG A 300 7.78 4.27 -22.12
C ARG A 300 8.51 5.60 -21.98
N VAL A 301 9.37 5.75 -20.97
CA VAL A 301 10.16 6.97 -20.73
C VAL A 301 11.24 7.12 -21.79
N ASP A 302 11.93 6.04 -22.16
CA ASP A 302 12.95 6.07 -23.21
C ASP A 302 12.37 6.55 -24.55
N VAL A 303 11.17 6.08 -24.89
CA VAL A 303 10.46 6.45 -26.12
C VAL A 303 9.90 7.87 -26.07
N LEU A 304 9.54 8.41 -24.90
CA LEU A 304 9.11 9.81 -24.76
C LEU A 304 10.20 10.77 -25.30
N ALA A 305 11.49 10.43 -25.12
CA ALA A 305 12.60 11.24 -25.60
C ALA A 305 12.72 11.30 -27.13
N GLU A 306 12.03 10.40 -27.86
CA GLU A 306 12.07 10.32 -29.33
C GLU A 306 11.02 11.24 -30.01
N PHE A 307 10.04 11.76 -29.26
CA PHE A 307 8.96 12.58 -29.81
C PHE A 307 9.11 14.07 -29.48
N THR A 308 8.87 14.92 -30.48
CA THR A 308 8.90 16.39 -30.34
C THR A 308 7.58 17.00 -29.85
N SER A 309 6.47 16.26 -29.97
CA SER A 309 5.13 16.68 -29.53
C SER A 309 4.51 15.64 -28.60
N TYR A 310 3.95 16.11 -27.49
CA TYR A 310 3.30 15.24 -26.50
C TYR A 310 2.05 14.56 -27.05
N ASP A 311 1.29 15.24 -27.92
CA ASP A 311 0.09 14.67 -28.56
C ASP A 311 0.46 13.54 -29.53
N ASP A 312 1.59 13.64 -30.22
CA ASP A 312 2.07 12.60 -31.14
C ASP A 312 2.61 11.40 -30.36
N PHE A 313 3.27 11.64 -29.23
CA PHE A 313 3.62 10.59 -28.27
C PHE A 313 2.37 9.85 -27.79
N LEU A 314 1.31 10.54 -27.34
CA LEU A 314 0.09 9.89 -26.86
C LEU A 314 -0.61 9.05 -27.94
N LYS A 315 -0.66 9.52 -29.19
CA LYS A 315 -1.19 8.74 -30.32
C LYS A 315 -0.36 7.49 -30.58
N SER A 316 0.97 7.59 -30.47
CA SER A 316 1.88 6.46 -30.69
C SER A 316 1.72 5.32 -29.67
N LEU A 317 1.12 5.59 -28.50
CA LEU A 317 0.87 4.59 -27.47
C LEU A 317 -0.29 3.63 -27.84
N GLU A 318 -1.12 3.99 -28.82
CA GLU A 318 -2.27 3.21 -29.27
C GLU A 318 -3.19 2.78 -28.12
N MET A 319 -3.59 3.76 -27.30
CA MET A 319 -4.28 3.49 -26.05
C MET A 319 -5.71 2.99 -26.25
N VAL A 320 -6.06 1.97 -25.49
CA VAL A 320 -7.41 1.39 -25.43
C VAL A 320 -7.92 1.43 -23.99
N ALA A 321 -9.08 2.05 -23.79
CA ALA A 321 -9.77 2.09 -22.50
C ALA A 321 -11.00 1.19 -22.47
N GLU A 322 -11.18 0.48 -21.36
CA GLU A 322 -12.39 -0.26 -21.03
C GLU A 322 -13.06 0.45 -19.85
N ILE A 323 -14.27 1.00 -20.05
CA ILE A 323 -15.01 1.72 -19.02
C ILE A 323 -16.33 1.02 -18.74
N LYS A 324 -16.43 0.38 -17.57
CA LYS A 324 -17.55 -0.47 -17.17
C LYS A 324 -18.06 -0.14 -15.78
N SER A 325 -19.27 -0.59 -15.48
CA SER A 325 -19.80 -0.58 -14.11
C SER A 325 -18.99 -1.49 -13.21
N PHE A 326 -18.97 -1.21 -11.91
CA PHE A 326 -18.28 -2.07 -10.94
C PHE A 326 -18.74 -3.53 -11.05
N SER A 327 -17.79 -4.44 -10.95
CA SER A 327 -18.04 -5.88 -10.83
C SER A 327 -17.41 -6.42 -9.57
N GLN A 328 -17.98 -7.49 -9.03
CA GLN A 328 -17.55 -8.10 -7.76
C GLN A 328 -16.06 -8.49 -7.78
N ILE A 329 -15.57 -8.97 -8.92
CA ILE A 329 -14.17 -9.39 -9.12
C ILE A 329 -13.19 -8.22 -8.93
N TYR A 330 -13.61 -6.97 -9.16
CA TYR A 330 -12.74 -5.79 -9.07
C TYR A 330 -12.89 -4.97 -7.79
N LEU A 331 -13.78 -5.32 -6.86
CA LEU A 331 -14.03 -4.51 -5.66
C LEU A 331 -12.76 -4.30 -4.82
N ASN A 332 -11.96 -5.35 -4.59
CA ASN A 332 -10.67 -5.23 -3.91
C ASN A 332 -9.75 -4.22 -4.60
N ARG A 333 -9.68 -4.27 -5.92
CA ARG A 333 -8.81 -3.39 -6.71
C ARG A 333 -9.31 -1.95 -6.71
N ILE A 334 -10.62 -1.76 -6.75
CA ILE A 334 -11.27 -0.46 -6.64
C ILE A 334 -10.93 0.16 -5.29
N THR A 335 -11.15 -0.56 -4.18
CA THR A 335 -10.81 -0.10 -2.83
C THR A 335 -9.34 0.29 -2.72
N GLN A 336 -8.43 -0.55 -3.23
CA GLN A 336 -7.01 -0.24 -3.26
C GLN A 336 -6.70 1.06 -4.03
N LEU A 337 -7.27 1.23 -5.23
CA LEU A 337 -7.03 2.43 -6.02
C LEU A 337 -7.55 3.69 -5.33
N ILE A 338 -8.75 3.62 -4.76
CA ILE A 338 -9.37 4.70 -3.98
C ILE A 338 -8.45 5.14 -2.86
N ASN A 339 -7.95 4.19 -2.07
CA ASN A 339 -7.17 4.50 -0.89
C ASN A 339 -5.71 4.88 -1.19
N LYS A 340 -5.14 4.38 -2.28
CA LYS A 340 -3.76 4.70 -2.71
C LYS A 340 -3.64 5.99 -3.52
N THR A 341 -4.75 6.58 -3.97
CA THR A 341 -4.72 7.78 -4.83
C THR A 341 -4.82 9.06 -4.01
N ASN A 342 -3.78 9.90 -4.10
CA ASN A 342 -3.72 11.21 -3.45
C ASN A 342 -3.85 12.36 -4.46
N GLN A 343 -3.04 12.34 -5.53
CA GLN A 343 -2.88 13.48 -6.44
C GLN A 343 -4.12 13.76 -7.31
N PHE A 344 -4.77 12.71 -7.78
CA PHE A 344 -6.03 12.78 -8.49
C PHE A 344 -7.12 12.22 -7.60
N ASN A 345 -7.36 12.83 -6.44
CA ASN A 345 -8.54 12.57 -5.61
C ASN A 345 -9.20 13.90 -5.30
N LEU A 346 -10.38 14.15 -5.89
CA LEU A 346 -11.06 15.43 -5.77
C LEU A 346 -11.63 15.70 -4.37
N THR A 347 -11.96 14.67 -3.59
CA THR A 347 -12.65 14.84 -2.30
C THR A 347 -11.83 14.37 -1.10
N THR A 348 -10.62 13.81 -1.31
CA THR A 348 -9.75 13.19 -0.29
C THR A 348 -10.36 11.97 0.43
N ARG A 349 -11.61 11.61 0.11
CA ARG A 349 -12.34 10.51 0.76
C ARG A 349 -11.65 9.17 0.55
N ARG A 350 -11.67 8.36 1.60
CA ARG A 350 -11.21 6.98 1.67
C ARG A 350 -12.40 6.08 1.93
N PHE A 351 -12.29 4.84 1.47
CA PHE A 351 -13.36 3.86 1.62
C PHE A 351 -12.76 2.53 2.05
N THR A 352 -13.35 1.88 3.04
CA THR A 352 -13.03 0.49 3.36
C THR A 352 -13.57 -0.43 2.27
N PHE A 353 -13.15 -1.70 2.29
CA PHE A 353 -13.71 -2.68 1.35
C PHE A 353 -15.23 -2.80 1.53
N SER A 354 -15.68 -2.90 2.78
CA SER A 354 -17.09 -3.08 3.11
C SER A 354 -17.96 -1.87 2.70
N GLU A 355 -17.45 -0.65 2.78
CA GLU A 355 -18.14 0.54 2.25
C GLU A 355 -18.25 0.48 0.73
N VAL A 356 -17.19 0.06 0.02
CA VAL A 356 -17.23 -0.13 -1.44
C VAL A 356 -18.20 -1.24 -1.84
N GLU A 357 -18.26 -2.35 -1.09
CA GLU A 357 -19.21 -3.44 -1.32
C GLU A 357 -20.65 -2.98 -1.09
N SER A 358 -20.90 -2.16 -0.07
CA SER A 358 -22.20 -1.52 0.17
C SER A 358 -22.63 -0.63 -1.01
N ILE A 359 -21.73 0.21 -1.51
CA ILE A 359 -21.96 1.07 -2.68
C ILE A 359 -22.21 0.23 -3.94
N TRP A 360 -21.52 -0.91 -4.06
CA TRP A 360 -21.72 -1.84 -5.17
C TRP A 360 -23.11 -2.48 -5.15
N GLY A 361 -23.68 -2.77 -3.98
CA GLY A 361 -25.04 -3.32 -3.84
C GLY A 361 -26.17 -2.30 -3.98
N ASP A 362 -25.88 -0.99 -3.96
CA ASP A 362 -26.90 0.06 -3.89
C ASP A 362 -27.11 0.77 -5.25
N ASP A 363 -28.35 0.74 -5.73
CA ASP A 363 -28.78 1.28 -7.03
C ASP A 363 -28.84 2.81 -7.07
N LYS A 364 -28.80 3.48 -5.91
CA LYS A 364 -28.71 4.95 -5.86
C LYS A 364 -27.37 5.47 -6.36
N PHE A 365 -26.38 4.60 -6.57
CA PHE A 365 -25.06 5.00 -7.05
C PHE A 365 -24.82 4.66 -8.52
N ILE A 366 -24.29 5.63 -9.25
CA ILE A 366 -23.57 5.39 -10.51
C ILE A 366 -22.11 5.09 -10.18
N LYS A 367 -21.65 3.91 -10.57
CA LYS A 367 -20.38 3.32 -10.15
C LYS A 367 -19.62 2.78 -11.34
N ILE A 368 -18.62 3.50 -11.82
CA ILE A 368 -17.82 3.10 -12.99
C ILE A 368 -16.33 3.05 -12.67
N TYR A 369 -15.65 2.07 -13.27
CA TYR A 369 -14.20 2.00 -13.30
C TYR A 369 -13.69 2.06 -14.74
N GLY A 370 -12.46 2.54 -14.90
CA GLY A 370 -11.73 2.56 -16.15
C GLY A 370 -10.46 1.73 -16.06
N LYS A 371 -10.23 0.87 -17.05
CA LYS A 371 -8.93 0.27 -17.31
C LYS A 371 -8.31 0.88 -18.56
N LEU A 372 -6.98 0.92 -18.60
CA LEU A 372 -6.23 1.43 -19.75
C LEU A 372 -5.14 0.45 -20.14
N SER A 373 -4.98 0.20 -21.43
CA SER A 373 -3.86 -0.54 -22.00
C SER A 373 -3.23 0.27 -23.13
N ASP A 374 -1.92 0.11 -23.31
CA ASP A 374 -1.15 0.67 -24.43
C ASP A 374 -0.34 -0.45 -25.10
N LYS A 375 0.34 -0.14 -26.21
CA LYS A 375 1.13 -1.13 -26.98
C LYS A 375 2.24 -1.82 -26.18
N TYR A 376 2.69 -1.24 -25.07
CA TYR A 376 3.72 -1.83 -24.21
C TYR A 376 3.15 -2.75 -23.14
N GLY A 377 1.89 -2.55 -22.75
CA GLY A 377 1.22 -3.41 -21.79
C GLY A 377 -0.02 -2.79 -21.15
N SER A 378 -0.68 -3.57 -20.30
CA SER A 378 -1.83 -3.08 -19.53
C SER A 378 -1.38 -2.20 -18.36
N ASN A 379 -2.03 -1.06 -18.18
CA ASN A 379 -1.90 -0.23 -16.98
C ASN A 379 -2.86 -0.68 -15.86
N GLY A 380 -3.74 -1.64 -16.16
CA GLY A 380 -4.72 -2.19 -15.22
C GLY A 380 -5.90 -1.26 -14.97
N LEU A 381 -6.58 -1.46 -13.82
CA LEU A 381 -7.65 -0.56 -13.34
C LEU A 381 -7.01 0.71 -12.79
N VAL A 382 -7.32 1.83 -13.43
CA VAL A 382 -6.61 3.11 -13.27
C VAL A 382 -7.52 4.28 -12.92
N SER A 383 -8.83 4.15 -13.02
CA SER A 383 -9.77 5.24 -12.67
C SER A 383 -11.05 4.68 -12.06
N VAL A 384 -11.62 5.40 -11.09
CA VAL A 384 -12.89 5.06 -10.43
C VAL A 384 -13.71 6.33 -10.21
N ILE A 385 -15.01 6.27 -10.53
CA ILE A 385 -16.00 7.31 -10.22
C ILE A 385 -17.16 6.68 -9.45
N ILE A 386 -17.53 7.32 -8.35
CA ILE A 386 -18.73 7.02 -7.56
C ILE A 386 -19.58 8.28 -7.50
N GLY A 387 -20.76 8.24 -8.11
CA GLY A 387 -21.77 9.29 -8.07
C GLY A 387 -23.02 8.83 -7.34
N GLU A 388 -23.52 9.60 -6.38
CA GLU A 388 -24.78 9.35 -5.68
C GLU A 388 -25.92 10.13 -6.35
N VAL A 389 -26.98 9.43 -6.74
CA VAL A 389 -28.15 10.03 -7.39
C VAL A 389 -29.16 10.43 -6.33
N LYS A 390 -29.50 11.72 -6.30
CA LYS A 390 -30.58 12.28 -5.47
C LYS A 390 -31.57 12.96 -6.40
N SER A 391 -32.77 12.41 -6.50
CA SER A 391 -33.79 12.84 -7.46
C SER A 391 -33.24 12.82 -8.91
N ASN A 392 -33.04 13.98 -9.54
CA ASN A 392 -32.52 14.13 -10.90
C ASN A 392 -31.08 14.69 -10.94
N VAL A 393 -30.36 14.63 -9.82
CA VAL A 393 -28.99 15.16 -9.68
C VAL A 393 -28.01 14.06 -9.29
N CYS A 394 -26.92 13.91 -10.05
CA CYS A 394 -25.81 13.02 -9.72
C CYS A 394 -24.71 13.80 -8.98
N HIS A 395 -24.48 13.47 -7.71
CA HIS A 395 -23.40 14.04 -6.91
C HIS A 395 -22.17 13.16 -7.00
N ILE A 396 -21.08 13.67 -7.59
CA ILE A 396 -19.80 12.94 -7.62
C ILE A 396 -19.22 12.93 -6.20
N ASN A 397 -19.35 11.79 -5.52
CA ASN A 397 -18.86 11.60 -4.16
C ASN A 397 -17.36 11.28 -4.15
N LEU A 398 -16.89 10.61 -5.20
CA LEU A 398 -15.49 10.26 -5.38
C LEU A 398 -15.14 10.18 -6.86
N TRP A 399 -13.99 10.73 -7.22
CA TRP A 399 -13.33 10.42 -8.47
C TRP A 399 -11.83 10.34 -8.23
N VAL A 400 -11.27 9.16 -8.51
CA VAL A 400 -9.84 8.89 -8.40
C VAL A 400 -9.23 8.43 -9.71
N MET A 401 -7.97 8.80 -9.95
CA MET A 401 -7.17 8.30 -11.07
C MET A 401 -5.73 8.01 -10.66
N SER A 402 -5.20 6.89 -11.11
CA SER A 402 -3.81 6.49 -10.89
C SER A 402 -2.83 7.47 -11.54
N CYS A 403 -1.74 7.80 -10.84
CA CYS A 403 -0.63 8.62 -11.35
C CYS A 403 -0.02 8.10 -12.66
N ARG A 404 -0.24 6.82 -12.96
CA ARG A 404 0.26 6.13 -14.16
C ARG A 404 -0.35 6.63 -15.46
N VAL A 405 -1.55 7.21 -15.41
CA VAL A 405 -2.34 7.60 -16.59
C VAL A 405 -2.76 9.06 -16.59
N ILE A 406 -2.21 9.85 -15.67
CA ILE A 406 -2.42 11.30 -15.62
C ILE A 406 -1.85 11.93 -16.89
N LYS A 407 -2.55 12.95 -17.43
CA LYS A 407 -2.22 13.62 -18.71
C LYS A 407 -2.28 12.68 -19.93
N ARG A 408 -3.11 11.64 -19.90
CA ARG A 408 -3.37 10.77 -21.07
C ARG A 408 -4.78 10.95 -21.62
N ASP A 409 -5.50 12.01 -21.23
CA ASP A 409 -6.89 12.31 -21.59
C ASP A 409 -7.94 11.29 -21.14
N LEU A 410 -7.58 10.35 -20.26
CA LEU A 410 -8.51 9.36 -19.71
C LEU A 410 -9.61 10.02 -18.88
N GLU A 411 -9.33 11.17 -18.25
CA GLU A 411 -10.30 11.94 -17.48
C GLU A 411 -11.51 12.35 -18.32
N PHE A 412 -11.28 12.69 -19.59
CA PHE A 412 -12.34 13.08 -20.51
C PHE A 412 -13.19 11.87 -20.92
N ALA A 413 -12.55 10.75 -21.29
CA ALA A 413 -13.25 9.52 -21.64
C ALA A 413 -14.10 8.96 -20.49
N MET A 414 -13.58 8.99 -19.26
CA MET A 414 -14.31 8.60 -18.04
C MET A 414 -15.53 9.49 -17.79
N PHE A 415 -15.36 10.80 -17.94
CA PHE A 415 -16.45 11.75 -17.72
C PHE A 415 -17.53 11.67 -18.81
N ASP A 416 -17.14 11.50 -20.08
CA ASP A 416 -18.07 11.27 -21.19
C ASP A 416 -18.96 10.05 -20.94
N LYS A 417 -18.38 8.96 -20.40
CA LYS A 417 -19.14 7.76 -20.02
C LYS A 417 -20.09 8.03 -18.85
N LEU A 418 -19.65 8.78 -17.83
CA LEU A 418 -20.50 9.18 -16.71
C LEU A 418 -21.72 9.99 -17.21
N VAL A 419 -21.49 10.99 -18.06
CA VAL A 419 -22.56 11.83 -18.60
C VAL A 419 -23.55 10.98 -19.38
N LYS A 420 -23.08 10.07 -20.25
CA LYS A 420 -23.94 9.15 -21.00
C LYS A 420 -24.81 8.28 -20.07
N LEU A 421 -24.25 7.77 -18.98
CA LEU A 421 -25.01 7.01 -17.99
C LEU A 421 -26.04 7.89 -17.26
N CYS A 422 -25.69 9.13 -16.92
CA CYS A 422 -26.63 10.07 -16.31
C CYS A 422 -27.79 10.39 -17.25
N SER A 423 -27.53 10.68 -18.53
CA SER A 423 -28.56 10.92 -19.55
C SER A 423 -29.51 9.73 -19.69
N ASN A 424 -28.97 8.51 -19.76
CA ASN A 424 -29.79 7.29 -19.87
C ASN A 424 -30.70 7.06 -18.65
N ASN A 425 -30.31 7.56 -17.48
CA ASN A 425 -31.07 7.47 -16.23
C ASN A 425 -31.93 8.73 -15.95
N LYS A 426 -32.15 9.59 -16.96
CA LYS A 426 -32.96 10.82 -16.84
C LYS A 426 -32.47 11.80 -15.77
N ILE A 427 -31.17 11.79 -15.50
CA ILE A 427 -30.51 12.77 -14.63
C ILE A 427 -30.24 14.01 -15.48
N SER A 428 -30.57 15.20 -14.96
CA SER A 428 -30.42 16.47 -15.68
C SER A 428 -29.15 17.24 -15.28
N MET A 429 -28.63 16.98 -14.08
CA MET A 429 -27.52 17.74 -13.51
C MET A 429 -26.47 16.84 -12.86
N ILE A 430 -25.21 17.23 -12.97
CA ILE A 430 -24.08 16.62 -12.26
C ILE A 430 -23.47 17.67 -11.33
N VAL A 431 -23.28 17.33 -10.07
CA VAL A 431 -22.62 18.17 -9.06
C VAL A 431 -21.30 17.55 -8.67
N GLY A 432 -20.22 18.31 -8.85
CA GLY A 432 -18.87 17.97 -8.44
C GLY A 432 -18.47 18.67 -7.14
N LYS A 433 -17.64 18.01 -6.33
CA LYS A 433 -17.05 18.60 -5.13
C LYS A 433 -15.53 18.47 -5.21
N TYR A 434 -14.84 19.58 -4.97
CA TYR A 434 -13.39 19.61 -4.83
C TYR A 434 -13.07 20.09 -3.41
N TYR A 435 -12.38 19.25 -2.64
CA TYR A 435 -11.86 19.58 -1.33
C TYR A 435 -10.35 19.67 -1.42
N GLU A 436 -9.80 20.84 -1.13
CA GLU A 436 -8.38 21.10 -1.34
C GLU A 436 -7.54 20.30 -0.33
N SER A 437 -6.39 19.82 -0.80
CA SER A 437 -5.34 19.28 0.04
C SER A 437 -3.98 19.65 -0.54
N THR A 438 -2.94 19.54 0.29
CA THR A 438 -1.56 19.76 -0.14
C THR A 438 -1.11 18.85 -1.30
N LYS A 439 -1.85 17.76 -1.60
CA LYS A 439 -1.48 16.76 -2.58
C LYS A 439 -2.32 16.77 -3.86
N ASN A 440 -3.50 17.40 -3.90
CA ASN A 440 -4.45 17.28 -5.03
C ASN A 440 -4.58 18.55 -5.90
N ASN A 441 -3.63 19.48 -5.82
CA ASN A 441 -3.63 20.71 -6.63
C ASN A 441 -3.70 20.46 -8.14
N LEU A 442 -3.20 19.29 -8.59
CA LEU A 442 -3.26 18.86 -9.99
C LEU A 442 -4.68 18.91 -10.59
N VAL A 443 -5.71 18.64 -9.78
CA VAL A 443 -7.11 18.51 -10.23
C VAL A 443 -7.99 19.71 -9.86
N SER A 444 -7.40 20.78 -9.30
CA SER A 444 -8.12 22.01 -8.91
C SER A 444 -8.97 22.61 -10.03
N ASP A 445 -8.44 22.61 -11.26
CA ASP A 445 -9.14 23.12 -12.45
C ASP A 445 -9.92 22.05 -13.25
N LEU A 446 -10.00 20.81 -12.77
CA LEU A 446 -10.56 19.70 -13.56
C LEU A 446 -12.03 19.97 -13.93
N TYR A 447 -12.86 20.36 -12.97
CA TYR A 447 -14.28 20.62 -13.23
C TYR A 447 -14.49 21.75 -14.24
N LYS A 448 -13.68 22.82 -14.15
CA LYS A 448 -13.70 23.91 -15.13
C LYS A 448 -13.35 23.41 -16.54
N LYS A 449 -12.32 22.57 -16.69
CA LYS A 449 -11.94 21.97 -18.00
C LYS A 449 -13.05 21.09 -18.59
N LEU A 450 -13.78 20.38 -17.73
CA LEU A 450 -14.93 19.55 -18.11
C LEU A 450 -16.18 20.38 -18.47
N GLY A 451 -16.17 21.69 -18.20
CA GLY A 451 -17.26 22.61 -18.55
C GLY A 451 -18.26 22.85 -17.42
N PHE A 452 -17.93 22.48 -16.18
CA PHE A 452 -18.75 22.85 -15.03
C PHE A 452 -18.67 24.35 -14.76
N THR A 453 -19.73 24.86 -14.14
CA THR A 453 -19.80 26.20 -13.57
C THR A 453 -19.61 26.15 -12.06
N LEU A 454 -18.94 27.14 -11.49
CA LEU A 454 -18.71 27.22 -10.05
C LEU A 454 -20.02 27.63 -9.37
N ARG A 455 -20.54 26.77 -8.49
CA ARG A 455 -21.78 27.03 -7.74
C ARG A 455 -21.49 27.76 -6.44
N SER A 456 -20.50 27.30 -5.69
CA SER A 456 -20.06 27.92 -4.44
C SER A 456 -18.61 27.58 -4.13
N LYS A 457 -17.96 28.45 -3.37
CA LYS A 457 -16.61 28.25 -2.86
C LYS A 457 -16.59 28.67 -1.39
N ASP A 458 -16.08 27.81 -0.53
CA ASP A 458 -15.87 28.08 0.90
C ASP A 458 -14.39 27.81 1.20
N ASN A 459 -13.66 28.85 1.58
CA ASN A 459 -12.20 28.84 1.61
C ASN A 459 -11.62 28.33 0.27
N ASN A 460 -10.94 27.19 0.28
CA ASN A 460 -10.39 26.55 -0.91
C ASN A 460 -11.23 25.38 -1.44
N ASP A 461 -12.28 24.99 -0.72
CA ASP A 461 -13.22 23.97 -1.13
C ASP A 461 -14.25 24.56 -2.09
N SER A 462 -14.65 23.78 -3.10
CA SER A 462 -15.56 24.26 -4.14
C SER A 462 -16.58 23.22 -4.58
N ILE A 463 -17.77 23.71 -4.90
CA ILE A 463 -18.88 22.94 -5.45
C ILE A 463 -19.14 23.45 -6.87
N TRP A 464 -19.23 22.51 -7.79
CA TRP A 464 -19.35 22.76 -9.21
C TRP A 464 -20.61 22.08 -9.74
N GLU A 465 -21.28 22.70 -10.72
CA GLU A 465 -22.46 22.11 -11.36
C GLU A 465 -22.36 22.13 -12.89
N LEU A 466 -22.90 21.08 -13.50
CA LEU A 466 -23.00 20.91 -14.94
C LEU A 466 -24.42 20.48 -15.29
N ASP A 467 -25.07 21.27 -16.12
CA ASP A 467 -26.27 20.85 -16.85
C ASP A 467 -25.86 19.93 -18.01
N ILE A 468 -26.38 18.71 -18.00
CA ILE A 468 -26.04 17.68 -18.99
C ILE A 468 -26.44 18.10 -20.41
N SER A 469 -27.52 18.88 -20.56
CA SER A 469 -27.98 19.36 -21.87
C SER A 469 -26.96 20.27 -22.56
N ASN A 470 -26.13 20.96 -21.78
CA ASN A 470 -25.10 21.87 -22.27
C ASN A 470 -23.74 21.18 -22.46
N TYR A 471 -23.62 19.89 -22.10
CA TYR A 471 -22.36 19.17 -22.18
C TYR A 471 -22.00 18.80 -23.62
N LYS A 472 -20.78 19.14 -24.02
CA LYS A 472 -20.18 18.69 -25.28
C LYS A 472 -19.10 17.67 -24.97
N ASN A 473 -19.20 16.49 -25.59
CA ASN A 473 -18.24 15.40 -25.46
C ASN A 473 -16.80 15.92 -25.63
N LYS A 474 -15.91 15.53 -24.71
CA LYS A 474 -14.55 16.07 -24.59
C LYS A 474 -13.49 15.14 -25.18
N ASN A 475 -13.73 13.84 -25.27
CA ASN A 475 -12.84 12.88 -25.92
C ASN A 475 -12.92 12.94 -27.46
N LYS A 476 -12.70 14.12 -28.04
CA LYS A 476 -12.85 14.36 -29.49
C LYS A 476 -11.63 13.99 -30.34
N ASN A 477 -10.45 13.85 -29.73
CA ASN A 477 -9.21 13.62 -30.48
C ASN A 477 -8.91 12.13 -30.77
N ASN A 478 -9.78 11.19 -30.37
CA ASN A 478 -9.59 9.74 -30.52
C ASN A 478 -8.24 9.21 -29.99
N ILE A 479 -7.61 9.94 -29.06
CA ILE A 479 -6.34 9.55 -28.43
C ILE A 479 -6.52 8.24 -27.66
N ILE A 480 -7.70 8.03 -27.09
CA ILE A 480 -8.11 6.78 -26.45
C ILE A 480 -9.27 6.16 -27.23
N ARG A 481 -9.08 4.94 -27.70
CA ARG A 481 -10.17 4.10 -28.24
C ARG A 481 -10.93 3.47 -27.07
N ILE A 482 -12.25 3.63 -27.03
CA ILE A 482 -13.08 3.02 -25.99
C ILE A 482 -13.59 1.67 -26.52
N ASN A 483 -13.17 0.58 -25.89
CA ASN A 483 -13.80 -0.72 -26.08
C ASN A 483 -15.10 -0.74 -25.30
N ILE A 484 -16.21 -0.77 -26.03
CA ILE A 484 -17.58 -0.77 -25.49
C ILE A 484 -17.92 -2.14 -24.93
#